data_AF-A0A7J9Q5U8-F1
#
_entry.id   AF-A0A7J9Q5U8-F1
#
_cell.length_a   1.000
_cell.length_b   1.000
_cell.length_c   1.000
_cell.angle_alpha   90.00
_cell.angle_beta   90.00
_cell.angle_gamma   90.00
#
_symmetry.space_group_name_H-M   'P 1'
#
loop_
_entity.id
_entity.type
_entity.pdbx_description
1 polymer ?
#
loop_
_entity_poly.entity_id
_entity_poly.type
_entity_poly.pdbx_seq_one_letter_code
_entity_poly.pdbx_strand_id
1 'polypeptide(L)'
;MRINIDNNEMQKQKLYLKAGAILKYFLGTSNKIETIILCRNNEIDLVTTDQDLYEALGSLKDYDNFNQRKLVKFLEVVEIGSLKRVKGEERTILSHERVEELRKIALKKDD
;
A
#
# COMPACT_ATOMS: atom_id res chain seq x y z
N MET A 1 -23.47 -31.85 -26.94
CA MET A 1 -22.50 -31.91 -25.82
C MET A 1 -21.99 -30.49 -25.60
N ARG A 2 -22.45 -29.80 -24.56
CA ARG A 2 -21.96 -28.44 -24.20
C ARG A 2 -20.87 -28.64 -23.17
N ILE A 3 -19.64 -28.25 -23.51
CA ILE A 3 -18.53 -28.25 -22.57
C ILE A 3 -18.68 -26.97 -21.75
N ASN A 4 -19.16 -27.09 -20.50
CA ASN A 4 -18.98 -26.04 -19.51
C ASN A 4 -17.54 -26.13 -19.03
N ILE A 5 -16.72 -25.16 -19.44
CA ILE A 5 -15.44 -24.91 -18.80
C ILE A 5 -15.77 -24.07 -17.58
N ASP A 6 -15.90 -24.70 -16.42
CA ASP A 6 -15.91 -24.00 -15.14
C ASP A 6 -14.52 -23.36 -14.98
N ASN A 7 -14.42 -22.09 -15.38
CA ASN A 7 -13.29 -21.23 -15.04
C ASN A 7 -13.33 -21.01 -13.53
N ASN A 8 -12.75 -21.96 -12.80
CA ASN A 8 -12.46 -21.82 -11.39
C ASN A 8 -11.27 -20.86 -11.27
N GLU A 9 -11.52 -19.56 -11.51
CA GLU A 9 -10.56 -18.51 -11.17
C GLU A 9 -10.34 -18.58 -9.67
N MET A 10 -9.20 -19.15 -9.26
CA MET A 10 -8.75 -19.06 -7.87
C MET A 10 -8.72 -17.57 -7.50
N GLN A 11 -9.69 -17.12 -6.71
CA GLN A 11 -9.73 -15.73 -6.23
C GLN A 11 -8.45 -15.47 -5.45
N LYS A 12 -7.57 -14.67 -6.04
CA LYS A 12 -6.34 -14.22 -5.38
C LYS A 12 -6.71 -13.49 -4.10
N GLN A 13 -5.95 -13.72 -3.05
CA GLN A 13 -6.18 -13.03 -1.80
C GLN A 13 -5.81 -11.56 -1.97
N LYS A 14 -6.73 -10.65 -1.66
CA LYS A 14 -6.45 -9.21 -1.69
C LYS A 14 -5.85 -8.79 -0.36
N LEU A 15 -4.64 -8.22 -0.41
CA LEU A 15 -3.99 -7.62 0.75
C LEU A 15 -4.07 -6.10 0.62
N TYR A 16 -4.83 -5.48 1.53
CA TYR A 16 -4.98 -4.03 1.55
C TYR A 16 -3.83 -3.36 2.31
N LEU A 17 -3.06 -2.52 1.63
CA LEU A 17 -1.99 -1.73 2.23
C LEU A 17 -2.55 -0.40 2.75
N LYS A 18 -2.50 -0.23 4.08
CA LYS A 18 -2.83 1.04 4.77
C LYS A 18 -1.65 2.00 4.71
N ALA A 19 -1.92 3.31 4.86
CA ALA A 19 -0.91 4.37 4.85
C ALA A 19 0.35 4.06 5.70
N GLY A 20 0.18 3.50 6.91
CA GLY A 20 1.32 3.14 7.76
C GLY A 20 2.22 2.05 7.18
N ALA A 21 1.65 1.03 6.53
CA ALA A 21 2.42 -0.02 5.86
C ALA A 21 3.15 0.52 4.62
N ILE A 22 2.48 1.40 3.87
CA ILE A 22 3.09 2.09 2.72
C ILE A 22 4.26 2.96 3.18
N LEU A 23 4.09 3.69 4.29
CA LEU A 23 5.16 4.49 4.86
C LEU A 23 6.33 3.62 5.34
N LYS A 24 6.08 2.46 5.97
CA LYS A 24 7.14 1.49 6.31
C LYS A 24 7.96 1.07 5.10
N TYR A 25 7.29 0.80 3.98
CA TYR A 25 7.96 0.44 2.74
C TYR A 25 8.89 1.55 2.23
N PHE A 26 8.39 2.79 2.19
CA PHE A 26 9.16 3.95 1.74
C PHE A 26 10.33 4.28 2.67
N LEU A 27 10.15 4.12 3.98
CA LEU A 27 11.22 4.32 4.98
C LEU A 27 12.18 3.12 5.09
N GLY A 28 11.84 1.96 4.53
CA GLY A 28 12.65 0.75 4.65
C GLY A 28 12.72 0.19 6.07
N THR A 29 11.68 0.39 6.87
CA THR A 29 11.65 -0.03 8.29
C THR A 29 11.02 -1.40 8.51
N SER A 30 10.57 -2.07 7.44
CA SER A 30 10.00 -3.42 7.48
C SER A 30 10.47 -4.27 6.30
N ASN A 31 11.33 -5.24 6.58
CA ASN A 31 11.78 -6.22 5.59
C ASN A 31 10.61 -7.06 5.07
N LYS A 32 9.61 -7.34 5.93
CA LYS A 32 8.42 -8.11 5.57
C LYS A 32 7.60 -7.38 4.51
N ILE A 33 7.25 -6.11 4.74
CA ILE A 33 6.49 -5.31 3.78
C ILE A 33 7.29 -5.11 2.49
N GLU A 34 8.60 -4.84 2.61
CA GLU A 34 9.48 -4.70 1.45
C GLU A 34 9.51 -5.98 0.60
N THR A 35 9.65 -7.15 1.22
CA THR A 35 9.61 -8.44 0.53
C THR A 35 8.28 -8.66 -0.18
N ILE A 36 7.15 -8.38 0.49
CA ILE A 36 5.82 -8.55 -0.09
C ILE A 36 5.64 -7.70 -1.37
N ILE A 37 6.09 -6.44 -1.33
CA ILE A 37 5.96 -5.51 -2.45
C ILE A 37 6.95 -5.84 -3.59
N LEU A 38 8.20 -6.19 -3.25
CA LEU A 38 9.23 -6.47 -4.26
C LEU A 38 9.03 -7.80 -4.97
N CYS A 39 8.67 -8.86 -4.23
CA CYS A 39 8.70 -10.23 -4.75
C CYS A 39 7.46 -10.63 -5.55
N ARG A 40 6.45 -9.74 -5.71
CA ARG A 40 5.21 -9.95 -6.48
C ARG A 40 4.71 -11.40 -6.41
N ASN A 41 4.12 -11.80 -5.28
CA ASN A 41 3.49 -13.11 -5.19
C ASN A 41 2.26 -13.16 -6.11
N ASN A 42 2.22 -14.11 -7.05
CA ASN A 42 1.09 -14.27 -7.97
C ASN A 42 -0.23 -14.66 -7.27
N GLU A 43 -0.17 -15.07 -6.00
CA GLU A 43 -1.32 -15.47 -5.18
C GLU A 43 -1.97 -14.31 -4.43
N ILE A 44 -1.28 -13.17 -4.30
CA ILE A 44 -1.72 -12.02 -3.49
C ILE A 44 -1.78 -10.77 -4.36
N ASP A 45 -2.98 -10.20 -4.50
CA ASP A 45 -3.15 -8.89 -5.12
C ASP A 45 -2.99 -7.80 -4.06
N LEU A 46 -1.99 -6.95 -4.23
CA LEU A 46 -1.76 -5.81 -3.35
C LEU A 46 -2.67 -4.66 -3.80
N VAL A 47 -3.50 -4.17 -2.90
CA VAL A 47 -4.45 -3.10 -3.20
C VAL A 47 -4.33 -1.97 -2.18
N THR A 48 -4.63 -0.74 -2.56
CA THR A 48 -4.70 0.41 -1.65
C THR A 48 -5.68 1.47 -2.17
N THR A 49 -5.82 2.56 -1.44
CA THR A 49 -6.51 3.76 -1.94
C THR A 49 -5.54 4.89 -2.21
N ASP A 50 -5.96 5.78 -3.10
CA ASP A 50 -5.31 7.07 -3.33
C ASP A 50 -5.15 7.91 -2.04
N GLN A 51 -6.08 7.84 -1.10
CA GLN A 51 -5.97 8.46 0.23
C GLN A 51 -4.82 7.85 1.04
N ASP A 52 -4.73 6.53 1.14
CA ASP A 52 -3.66 5.86 1.89
C ASP A 52 -2.27 6.17 1.31
N LEU A 53 -2.16 6.23 -0.02
CA LEU A 53 -0.92 6.64 -0.69
C LEU A 53 -0.60 8.12 -0.43
N TYR A 54 -1.59 9.01 -0.51
CA TYR A 54 -1.46 10.43 -0.19
C TYR A 54 -0.96 10.64 1.24
N GLU A 55 -1.58 9.98 2.22
CA GLU A 55 -1.20 10.07 3.63
C GLU A 55 0.24 9.58 3.86
N ALA A 56 0.63 8.47 3.23
CA ALA A 56 1.98 7.94 3.34
C ALA A 56 3.04 8.90 2.76
N LEU A 57 2.82 9.39 1.54
CA LEU A 57 3.75 10.32 0.89
C LEU A 57 3.82 11.66 1.65
N GLY A 58 2.68 12.18 2.10
CA GLY A 58 2.62 13.43 2.87
C GLY A 58 3.21 13.32 4.28
N SER A 59 3.46 12.11 4.77
CA SER A 59 4.09 11.85 6.07
C SER A 59 5.62 11.70 6.00
N LEU A 60 6.20 11.73 4.80
CA LEU A 60 7.65 11.80 4.60
C LEU A 60 8.19 13.16 5.07
N LYS A 61 9.45 13.17 5.50
CA LYS A 61 10.20 14.36 5.93
C LYS A 61 11.43 14.50 5.04
N ASP A 62 11.97 15.72 4.96
CA ASP A 62 13.12 16.02 4.09
C ASP A 62 14.38 15.20 4.44
N TYR A 63 14.50 14.77 5.70
CA TYR A 63 15.59 13.92 6.17
C TYR A 63 15.34 12.42 5.97
N ASP A 64 14.16 12.01 5.50
CA ASP A 64 13.89 10.60 5.20
C ASP A 64 14.59 10.23 3.87
N ASN A 65 15.26 9.09 3.83
CA ASN A 65 15.95 8.58 2.63
C ASN A 65 14.96 8.01 1.60
N PHE A 66 13.98 8.82 1.18
CA PHE A 66 12.99 8.43 0.20
C PHE A 66 13.64 8.16 -1.16
N ASN A 67 13.40 6.96 -1.69
CA ASN A 67 13.90 6.56 -3.00
C ASN A 67 12.76 6.53 -4.00
N GLN A 68 12.79 7.41 -4.99
CA GLN A 68 11.77 7.47 -6.05
C GLN A 68 11.58 6.12 -6.78
N ARG A 69 12.61 5.28 -6.87
CA ARG A 69 12.49 3.93 -7.47
C ARG A 69 11.54 3.03 -6.67
N LYS A 70 11.47 3.19 -5.34
CA LYS A 70 10.49 2.47 -4.51
C LYS A 70 9.07 2.91 -4.85
N LEU A 71 8.83 4.20 -5.08
CA LEU A 71 7.52 4.66 -5.54
C LEU A 71 7.15 4.08 -6.90
N VAL A 72 8.07 4.08 -7.87
CA VAL A 72 7.82 3.48 -9.18
C VAL A 72 7.46 2.00 -9.04
N LYS A 73 8.21 1.25 -8.22
CA LYS A 73 7.91 -0.16 -7.97
C LYS A 73 6.56 -0.36 -7.28
N PHE A 74 6.22 0.49 -6.32
CA PHE A 74 4.91 0.47 -5.66
C PHE A 74 3.77 0.66 -6.67
N LEU A 75 3.88 1.65 -7.55
CA LEU A 75 2.88 1.93 -8.59
C LEU A 75 2.77 0.81 -9.64
N GLU A 76 3.84 0.05 -9.86
CA GLU A 76 3.86 -1.11 -10.78
C GLU A 76 3.07 -2.31 -10.22
N VAL A 77 3.14 -2.54 -8.90
CA VAL A 77 2.67 -3.79 -8.28
C VAL A 77 1.41 -3.64 -7.43
N VAL A 78 1.09 -2.43 -6.96
CA VAL A 78 -0.05 -2.18 -6.08
C VAL A 78 -1.18 -1.54 -6.90
N GLU A 79 -2.35 -2.17 -6.90
CA GLU A 79 -3.56 -1.59 -7.46
C GLU A 79 -4.04 -0.43 -6.57
N ILE A 80 -4.15 0.77 -7.14
CA ILE A 80 -4.57 1.98 -6.42
C ILE A 80 -5.99 2.34 -6.84
N GLY A 81 -6.94 2.11 -5.93
CA GLY A 81 -8.33 2.52 -6.10
C GLY A 81 -8.56 3.96 -5.63
N SER A 82 -9.59 4.61 -6.16
CA SER A 82 -10.06 5.89 -5.60
C SER A 82 -10.85 5.64 -4.32
N LEU A 83 -10.52 6.32 -3.22
CA LEU A 83 -11.26 6.24 -1.95
C LEU A 83 -12.76 6.46 -2.17
N LYS A 84 -13.12 7.49 -2.95
CA LYS A 84 -14.51 7.82 -3.29
C LYS A 84 -15.21 6.68 -4.03
N ARG A 85 -14.53 6.02 -4.97
CA ARG A 85 -15.14 4.92 -5.73
C ARG A 85 -15.25 3.63 -4.91
N VAL A 86 -14.27 3.36 -4.06
CA VAL A 86 -14.18 2.10 -3.30
C VAL A 86 -15.01 2.16 -2.02
N LYS A 87 -15.09 3.32 -1.36
CA LYS A 87 -15.76 3.48 -0.06
C LYS A 87 -16.88 4.51 -0.04
N GLY A 88 -17.06 5.30 -1.11
CA GLY A 88 -18.04 6.39 -1.11
C GLY A 88 -17.62 7.62 -0.28
N GLU A 89 -16.38 7.64 0.20
CA GLU A 89 -15.86 8.70 1.09
C GLU A 89 -15.05 9.74 0.30
N GLU A 90 -15.19 11.01 0.66
CA GLU A 90 -14.31 12.05 0.15
C GLU A 90 -12.93 11.97 0.82
N ARG A 91 -11.89 12.44 0.12
CA ARG A 91 -10.55 12.52 0.67
C ARG A 91 -10.52 13.47 1.87
N THR A 92 -9.80 13.08 2.91
CA THR A 92 -9.58 13.90 4.09
C THR A 92 -8.24 14.62 3.97
N ILE A 93 -8.19 15.86 4.45
CA ILE A 93 -6.95 16.63 4.53
C ILE A 93 -6.02 15.95 5.55
N LEU A 94 -4.75 15.78 5.17
CA LEU A 94 -3.73 15.23 6.05
C LEU A 94 -3.44 16.21 7.20
N SER A 95 -3.88 15.85 8.42
CA SER A 95 -3.61 16.63 9.63
C SER A 95 -2.22 16.32 10.19
N HIS A 96 -1.68 17.24 11.00
CA HIS A 96 -0.41 17.02 11.69
C HIS A 96 -0.46 15.81 12.64
N GLU A 97 -1.55 15.67 13.40
CA GLU A 97 -1.79 14.54 14.30
C GLU A 97 -1.73 13.21 13.54
N ARG A 98 -2.35 13.16 12.36
CA ARG A 98 -2.36 11.98 11.52
C ARG A 98 -0.96 11.63 11.01
N VAL A 99 -0.15 12.63 10.64
CA VAL A 99 1.26 12.42 10.28
C VAL A 99 2.03 11.79 11.45
N GLU A 100 1.88 12.33 12.65
CA GLU A 100 2.59 11.81 13.83
C GLU A 100 2.16 10.39 14.19
N GLU A 101 0.87 10.05 14.05
CA GLU A 101 0.38 8.67 14.19
C GLU A 101 1.04 7.71 13.18
N LEU A 102 1.05 8.08 11.90
CA LEU A 102 1.61 7.26 10.84
C LEU A 102 3.11 7.05 11.03
N ARG A 103 3.83 8.08 11.45
CA ARG A 103 5.27 8.00 11.74
C ARG A 103 5.55 7.11 12.95
N LYS A 104 4.76 7.19 14.02
CA LYS A 104 4.87 6.27 15.17
C LYS A 104 4.72 4.80 14.75
N ILE A 105 3.75 4.52 13.88
CA ILE A 105 3.55 3.17 13.34
C ILE A 105 4.73 2.76 12.47
N ALA A 106 5.17 3.63 11.57
CA ALA A 106 6.16 3.29 10.55
C ALA A 106 7.58 3.13 11.11
N LEU A 107 7.94 3.90 12.12
CA LEU A 107 9.27 3.85 12.73
C LEU A 107 9.42 2.73 13.78
N LYS A 108 8.31 2.12 14.21
CA LYS A 108 8.36 0.91 15.02
C LYS A 108 8.87 -0.24 14.14
N LYS A 109 10.06 -0.77 14.47
CA LYS A 109 10.62 -1.96 13.84
C LYS A 109 9.66 -3.13 14.03
N ASP A 110 9.53 -3.94 12.98
CA ASP A 110 8.92 -5.26 13.12
C ASP A 110 9.99 -6.18 13.71
N ASP A 111 9.74 -6.72 14.91
CA ASP A 111 10.56 -7.77 15.52
C ASP A 111 10.49 -9.06 14.69
#